data_AF-A0A958H3J6-F1
#
_entry.id   AF-A0A958H3J6-F1
#
_cell.length_a   1.000
_cell.length_b   1.000
_cell.length_c   1.000
_cell.angle_alpha   90.00
_cell.angle_beta   90.00
_cell.angle_gamma   90.00
#
_symmetry.space_group_name_H-M   'P 1'
#
loop_
_entity.id
_entity.type
_entity.pdbx_description
1 polymer ?
#
loop_
_entity_poly.entity_id
_entity_poly.type
_entity_poly.pdbx_seq_one_letter_code
_entity_poly.pdbx_strand_id
1 'polypeptide(L)' 'MSLLLINEDELRQTITIAEAIETVKQAFMASAEGHMNMPGSFSLHLPDVQGKVNVEGTYFSQSP' A
#
# COMPACT_ATOMS: atom_id res chain seq x y z
N MET A 1 -15.20 -11.29 13.75
CA MET A 1 -14.41 -10.05 13.54
C MET A 1 -15.27 -9.07 12.78
N SER A 2 -15.34 -7.82 13.22
CA SER A 2 -15.97 -6.72 12.47
C SER A 2 -14.96 -6.07 11.54
N LEU A 3 -15.40 -5.61 10.37
CA LEU A 3 -14.58 -4.83 9.45
C LEU A 3 -14.45 -3.40 9.98
N LEU A 4 -13.22 -2.91 10.17
CA LEU A 4 -12.96 -1.50 10.43
C LEU A 4 -12.97 -0.74 9.10
N LEU A 5 -13.77 0.33 9.03
CA LEU A 5 -13.82 1.24 7.90
C LEU A 5 -13.19 2.57 8.34
N ILE A 6 -12.25 3.08 7.55
CA ILE A 6 -11.56 4.36 7.79
C ILE A 6 -11.76 5.22 6.55
N ASN A 7 -12.28 6.43 6.72
CA ASN A 7 -12.45 7.41 5.64
C ASN A 7 -11.22 8.34 5.51
N GLU A 8 -11.24 9.24 4.52
CA GLU A 8 -10.11 10.13 4.25
C GLU A 8 -9.78 11.08 5.41
N ASP A 9 -10.79 11.68 6.05
CA ASP A 9 -10.59 12.64 7.15
C ASP A 9 -10.02 11.93 8.39
N GLU A 10 -10.51 10.73 8.69
CA GLU A 10 -9.97 9.88 9.77
C GLU A 10 -8.52 9.49 9.48
N LEU A 11 -8.20 9.11 8.24
CA LEU A 11 -6.84 8.75 7.85
C LEU A 11 -5.88 9.95 8.00
N ARG A 12 -6.28 11.15 7.57
CA ARG A 12 -5.48 12.39 7.68
C ARG A 12 -5.18 12.78 9.12
N GLN A 13 -6.01 12.35 10.07
CA GLN A 13 -5.81 12.59 11.50
C GLN A 13 -4.99 11.48 12.18
N THR A 14 -4.79 10.34 11.52
CA THR A 14 -4.16 9.15 12.10
C THR A 14 -2.66 9.07 11.83
N ILE A 15 -2.17 9.64 10.73
CA ILE A 15 -0.76 9.55 10.33
C ILE A 15 -0.20 10.92 9.94
N THR A 16 1.00 11.24 10.42
CA THR A 16 1.75 12.41 9.99
C THR A 16 2.61 12.11 8.76
N ILE A 17 2.97 13.15 8.01
CA ILE A 17 3.89 13.01 6.86
C ILE A 17 5.25 12.43 7.30
N ALA A 18 5.75 12.80 8.49
CA ALA A 18 7.02 12.30 9.00
C ALA A 18 6.99 10.78 9.25
N GLU A 19 5.91 10.29 9.87
CA GLU A 19 5.71 8.85 10.10
C GLU A 19 5.54 8.08 8.78
N ALA A 20 4.83 8.66 7.82
CA ALA A 20 4.66 8.07 6.50
C ALA A 20 6.02 7.91 5.77
N ILE A 21 6.87 8.94 5.81
CA ILE A 21 8.21 8.90 5.20
C ILE A 21 9.07 7.80 5.83
N GLU A 22 9.13 7.75 7.16
CA GLU A 22 9.94 6.74 7.84
C GLU A 22 9.41 5.33 7.56
N THR A 23 8.09 5.13 7.58
CA THR A 23 7.46 3.84 7.25
C THR A 23 7.80 3.38 5.83
N VAL A 24 7.74 4.29 4.84
CA VAL A 24 8.08 3.99 3.44
C VAL A 24 9.57 3.62 3.31
N LYS A 25 10.46 4.30 4.02
CA LYS A 25 11.89 3.97 4.05
C LYS A 25 12.13 2.56 4.59
N GLN A 26 11.48 2.18 5.70
CA GLN A 26 11.57 0.83 6.25
C GLN A 26 11.02 -0.22 5.28
N ALA A 27 9.93 0.09 4.58
CA ALA A 27 9.37 -0.79 3.55
C ALA A 27 10.38 -1.02 2.40
N PHE A 28 11.10 0.01 1.95
CA PHE A 28 12.16 -0.16 0.95
C PHE A 28 13.34 -0.99 1.46
N MET A 29 13.75 -0.79 2.71
CA MET A 29 14.82 -1.60 3.33
C MET A 29 14.41 -3.08 3.38
N ALA A 30 13.20 -3.37 3.86
CA ALA A 30 12.66 -4.72 3.89
C ALA A 30 12.54 -5.35 2.49
N SER A 31 12.19 -4.56 1.47
CA SER A 31 12.20 -5.04 0.09
C SER A 31 13.61 -5.38 -0.39
N ALA A 32 14.61 -4.56 -0.06
CA ALA A 32 16.01 -4.80 -0.43
C ALA A 32 16.61 -6.04 0.26
N GLU A 33 16.15 -6.33 1.48
CA GLU A 33 16.57 -7.48 2.28
C GLU A 33 15.81 -8.78 1.93
N GLY A 34 14.83 -8.73 1.02
CA GLY A 34 14.03 -9.90 0.64
C GLY A 34 12.93 -10.26 1.65
N HIS A 35 12.60 -9.35 2.57
CA HIS A 35 11.54 -9.51 3.57
C HIS A 35 10.15 -9.13 3.06
N MET A 36 10.03 -8.68 1.81
CA MET A 36 8.77 -8.30 1.18
C MET A 36 8.56 -9.08 -0.13
N ASN A 37 7.32 -9.52 -0.36
CA ASN A 37 6.89 -10.11 -1.61
C ASN A 37 5.88 -9.18 -2.30
N MET A 38 6.20 -8.80 -3.53
CA MET A 38 5.32 -8.08 -4.44
C MET A 38 5.02 -8.98 -5.65
N PRO A 39 3.85 -9.66 -5.69
CA PRO A 39 3.40 -10.28 -6.93
C PRO A 39 3.22 -9.24 -8.04
N GLY A 40 3.21 -9.70 -9.29
CA GLY A 40 2.90 -8.84 -10.43
C GLY A 40 1.53 -8.17 -10.30
N SER A 41 1.39 -6.98 -10.87
CA SER A 41 0.17 -6.21 -10.80
C SER A 41 -0.81 -6.55 -11.93
N PHE A 42 -2.09 -6.29 -11.69
CA PHE A 42 -3.13 -6.37 -12.71
C PHE A 42 -3.65 -4.97 -13.01
N SER A 43 -3.67 -4.60 -14.29
CA SER A 43 -4.20 -3.33 -14.78
C SER A 43 -5.39 -3.55 -15.72
N LEU A 44 -6.53 -2.95 -15.39
CA LEU A 44 -7.69 -2.86 -16.27
C LEU A 44 -7.77 -1.45 -16.87
N HIS A 45 -7.76 -1.36 -18.19
CA HIS A 45 -7.92 -0.10 -18.92
C HIS A 45 -9.40 0.12 -19.26
N LEU A 46 -9.90 1.34 -19.00
CA LEU A 46 -11.29 1.75 -19.23
C LEU A 46 -11.31 2.88 -20.27
N PRO A 47 -11.22 2.56 -21.58
CA PRO A 47 -10.98 3.54 -22.64
C PRO A 47 -12.09 4.59 -22.75
N ASP A 48 -13.35 4.22 -22.51
CA ASP A 48 -14.51 5.10 -22.63
C ASP A 48 -14.48 6.30 -21.68
N VAL A 49 -13.76 6.16 -20.57
CA VAL A 49 -13.57 7.22 -19.55
C VAL A 49 -12.11 7.64 -19.41
N GLN A 50 -11.24 7.19 -20.33
CA GLN A 50 -9.79 7.37 -20.26
C GLN A 50 -9.22 6.94 -18.89
N GLY A 51 -9.80 5.90 -18.29
CA GLY A 51 -9.53 5.45 -16.94
C GLY A 51 -8.62 4.23 -16.86
N LYS A 52 -8.10 3.98 -15.66
CA LYS A 52 -7.30 2.80 -15.33
C LYS A 52 -7.57 2.36 -13.89
N VAL A 53 -7.74 1.06 -13.68
CA VAL A 53 -7.84 0.43 -12.36
C VAL A 53 -6.64 -0.50 -12.19
N ASN A 54 -5.94 -0.37 -11.06
CA ASN A 54 -4.83 -1.24 -10.70
C ASN A 54 -5.18 -2.08 -9.48
N VAL A 55 -4.80 -3.34 -9.51
CA VAL A 55 -4.79 -4.22 -8.35
C VAL A 55 -3.32 -4.51 -8.03
N GLU A 56 -2.89 -3.99 -6.89
CA GLU A 56 -1.54 -4.12 -6.36
C GLU A 56 -1.62 -4.95 -5.07
N GLY A 57 -0.81 -6.02 -5.00
CA GLY A 57 -0.72 -6.87 -3.82
C GLY A 57 0.69 -6.82 -3.23
N THR A 58 0.80 -6.85 -1.90
CA THR A 58 2.10 -6.89 -1.22
C THR A 58 1.95 -7.52 0.16
N TYR A 59 2.92 -8.31 0.59
CA TYR A 59 2.99 -8.82 1.96
C TYR A 59 4.44 -8.94 2.45
N PHE A 60 4.62 -8.88 3.77
CA PHE A 60 5.92 -9.11 4.41
C PHE A 60 6.06 -10.60 4.77
N SER A 61 7.19 -11.21 4.42
CA SER A 61 7.52 -12.62 4.70
C SER A 61 7.77 -12.87 6.19
N GLN A 62 8.32 -11.85 6.87
CA GLN A 62 8.59 -11.82 8.29
C GLN A 62 8.14 -10.44 8.78
N SER A 63 6.97 -10.36 9.39
CA SER A 63 6.62 -9.19 10.18
C SER A 63 7.36 -9.31 11.50
N PRO A 64 8.08 -8.28 11.97
CA PRO A 64 8.38 -8.18 13.39
C PRO A 64 7.08 -8.17 14.22
#